data_AF-A0AAU8LF82-F1
#
_entry.id   AF-A0AAU8LF82-F1
#
_cell.length_a   1.000
_cell.length_b   1.000
_cell.length_c   1.000
_cell.angle_alpha   90.00
_cell.angle_beta   90.00
_cell.angle_gamma   90.00
#
_symmetry.space_group_name_H-M   'P 1'
#
loop_
_entity.id
_entity.type
_entity.pdbx_description
1 polymer ?
#
loop_
_entity_poly.entity_id
_entity_poly.type
_entity_poly.pdbx_seq_one_letter_code
_entity_poly.pdbx_strand_id
1 'polypeptide(L)'
;MSELGYCEGDTCNREGCEGVIELEPVKDCSCHIAAPCWPHENADMYCRDCGWRAADDPLCVREIASISMGGPLPYIQTKPRVLDPTKIDWVAKLHSSSSMIKEGVYPQNLSREEVEKEVLGTFGGRFEYFRDGKFKYIAYTD
;
A
#
# COMPACT_ATOMS: atom_id res chain seq x y z
N MET A 1 10.03 -14.84 15.15
CA MET A 1 10.09 -14.47 13.72
C MET A 1 10.97 -13.24 13.63
N SER A 2 12.00 -13.26 12.79
CA SER A 2 12.81 -12.07 12.55
C SER A 2 11.92 -11.00 11.90
N GLU A 3 12.11 -9.75 12.29
CA GLU A 3 11.39 -8.62 11.70
C GLU A 3 11.79 -8.50 10.21
N LEU A 4 10.80 -8.49 9.32
CA LEU A 4 11.04 -8.36 7.88
C LEU A 4 11.43 -6.91 7.57
N GLY A 5 12.48 -6.72 6.77
CA GLY A 5 12.89 -5.39 6.33
C GLY A 5 11.99 -4.85 5.22
N TYR A 6 11.64 -3.56 5.26
CA TYR A 6 10.82 -2.92 4.23
C TYR A 6 11.35 -1.56 3.78
N CYS A 7 12.24 -0.96 4.57
CA CYS A 7 12.88 0.32 4.28
C CYS A 7 14.30 0.12 3.73
N GLU A 8 14.79 1.11 3.00
CA GLU A 8 16.18 1.11 2.51
C GLU A 8 17.17 0.95 3.66
N GLY A 9 18.10 0.01 3.52
CA GLY A 9 19.08 -0.35 4.54
C GLY A 9 18.64 -1.45 5.51
N ASP A 10 17.35 -1.83 5.54
CA ASP A 10 16.89 -2.93 6.38
C ASP A 10 17.41 -4.27 5.87
N THR A 11 17.64 -5.22 6.79
CA THR A 11 17.89 -6.62 6.43
C THR A 11 16.59 -7.26 5.95
N CYS A 12 16.64 -7.94 4.80
CA CYS A 12 15.47 -8.50 4.14
C CYS A 12 14.72 -9.50 5.04
N ASN A 13 15.42 -10.49 5.61
CA ASN A 13 14.89 -11.54 6.48
C ASN A 13 13.77 -12.42 5.87
N ARG A 14 13.44 -12.26 4.59
CA ARG A 14 12.46 -13.10 3.89
C ARG A 14 13.08 -14.43 3.55
N GLU A 15 12.46 -15.51 3.99
CA GLU A 15 12.94 -16.89 3.73
C GLU A 15 14.40 -17.12 4.16
N GLY A 16 14.88 -16.40 5.17
CA GLY A 16 16.28 -16.48 5.62
C GLY A 16 17.26 -15.68 4.77
N CYS A 17 16.78 -14.81 3.88
CA CYS A 17 17.63 -13.90 3.11
C CYS A 17 18.30 -12.87 4.02
N GLU A 18 19.64 -12.87 4.01
CA GLU A 18 20.48 -11.91 4.73
C GLU A 18 20.78 -10.65 3.90
N GLY A 19 20.15 -10.50 2.74
CA GLY A 19 20.31 -9.37 1.86
C GLY A 19 19.79 -8.06 2.44
N VAL A 20 20.13 -6.95 1.77
CA VAL A 20 19.71 -5.60 2.18
C VAL A 20 18.62 -5.10 1.23
N ILE A 21 17.65 -4.38 1.80
CA ILE A 21 16.62 -3.68 1.03
C ILE A 21 17.21 -2.38 0.48
N GLU A 22 17.03 -2.14 -0.81
CA GLU A 22 17.51 -0.95 -1.51
C GLU A 22 16.40 -0.39 -2.39
N LEU A 23 16.54 0.85 -2.84
CA LEU A 23 15.67 1.40 -3.89
C LEU A 23 16.01 0.77 -5.24
N GLU A 24 14.99 0.34 -6.01
CA GLU A 24 15.20 -0.28 -7.32
C GLU A 24 15.97 0.66 -8.27
N PRO A 25 17.08 0.19 -8.89
CA PRO A 25 17.85 1.01 -9.81
C PRO A 25 17.01 1.32 -11.05
N VAL A 26 16.75 2.60 -11.24
CA VAL A 26 15.95 3.08 -12.36
C VAL A 26 16.67 2.87 -13.68
N LYS A 27 16.02 2.18 -14.61
CA LYS A 27 16.47 2.01 -15.99
C LYS A 27 15.72 2.98 -16.91
N ASP A 28 16.34 3.34 -18.04
CA ASP A 28 15.73 4.17 -19.09
C ASP A 28 15.19 5.52 -18.59
N CYS A 29 15.94 6.18 -17.70
CA CYS A 29 15.48 7.44 -17.13
C CYS A 29 15.50 8.59 -18.16
N SER A 30 14.42 9.36 -18.16
CA SER A 30 14.25 10.54 -19.02
C SER A 30 14.28 11.84 -18.21
N CYS A 31 14.90 11.84 -17.02
CA CYS A 31 14.99 13.02 -16.14
C CYS A 31 15.58 14.25 -16.83
N HIS A 32 16.44 14.07 -17.84
CA HIS A 32 17.00 15.17 -18.63
C HIS A 32 15.96 15.88 -19.51
N ILE A 33 14.80 15.27 -19.77
CA ILE A 33 13.67 15.84 -20.50
C ILE A 33 12.68 16.46 -19.53
N ALA A 34 12.29 15.71 -18.49
CA ALA A 34 11.35 16.15 -17.46
C ALA A 34 11.64 15.40 -16.15
N ALA A 35 12.12 16.12 -15.15
CA ALA A 35 12.38 15.59 -13.82
C ALA A 35 11.24 15.96 -12.83
N PRO A 36 10.86 15.07 -11.91
CA PRO A 36 11.21 13.64 -11.88
C PRO A 36 10.53 12.87 -13.02
N CYS A 37 11.22 11.88 -13.60
CA CYS A 37 10.61 11.03 -14.63
C CYS A 37 9.77 9.91 -14.00
N TRP A 38 8.74 9.43 -14.72
CA TRP A 38 7.86 8.36 -14.24
C TRP A 38 8.59 7.13 -13.66
N PRO A 39 9.69 6.62 -14.25
CA PRO A 39 10.48 5.54 -13.65
C PRO A 39 11.07 5.85 -12.26
N HIS A 40 11.46 7.10 -11.98
CA HIS A 40 11.94 7.50 -10.65
C HIS A 40 10.78 7.70 -9.67
N GLU A 41 9.64 8.19 -10.14
CA GLU A 41 8.45 8.35 -9.28
C GLU A 41 7.86 6.99 -8.83
N ASN A 42 8.10 5.94 -9.60
CA ASN A 42 7.57 4.59 -9.36
C ASN A 42 8.67 3.58 -8.97
N ALA A 43 9.89 4.04 -8.69
CA ALA A 43 10.92 3.17 -8.12
C ALA A 43 10.48 2.79 -6.70
N ASP A 44 10.45 1.49 -6.41
CA ASP A 44 10.04 0.94 -5.12
C ASP A 44 11.20 0.16 -4.48
N MET A 45 11.00 -0.25 -3.23
CA MET A 45 11.99 -1.01 -2.47
C MET A 45 12.11 -2.44 -3.02
N TYR A 46 13.34 -2.93 -3.11
CA TYR A 46 13.62 -4.30 -3.55
C TYR A 46 14.81 -4.91 -2.81
N CYS A 47 14.88 -6.24 -2.82
CA CYS A 47 16.04 -7.00 -2.37
C CYS A 47 16.75 -7.62 -3.58
N ARG A 48 18.03 -7.32 -3.75
CA ARG A 48 18.85 -7.89 -4.85
C ARG A 48 19.01 -9.40 -4.76
N ASP A 49 19.08 -9.93 -3.55
CA ASP A 49 19.52 -11.30 -3.31
C ASP A 49 18.37 -12.31 -3.47
N CYS A 50 17.18 -12.01 -2.95
CA CYS A 50 16.00 -12.87 -3.10
C CYS A 50 14.99 -12.38 -4.15
N GLY A 51 15.19 -11.18 -4.72
CA GLY A 51 14.31 -10.62 -5.73
C GLY A 51 12.98 -10.11 -5.20
N TRP A 52 12.80 -9.99 -3.88
CA TRP A 52 11.60 -9.37 -3.30
C TRP A 52 11.45 -7.93 -3.77
N ARG A 53 10.23 -7.49 -4.06
CA ARG A 53 9.89 -6.13 -4.47
C ARG A 53 8.64 -5.68 -3.73
N ALA A 54 8.66 -4.48 -3.17
CA ALA A 54 7.51 -3.89 -2.48
C ALA A 54 6.29 -3.75 -3.42
N ALA A 55 6.53 -3.47 -4.70
CA ALA A 55 5.46 -3.38 -5.70
C ALA A 55 4.69 -4.70 -5.92
N ASP A 56 5.34 -5.84 -5.65
CA ASP A 56 4.76 -7.18 -5.83
C ASP A 56 4.24 -7.75 -4.49
N ASP A 57 4.54 -7.09 -3.36
CA ASP A 57 4.14 -7.52 -2.02
C ASP A 57 2.74 -7.02 -1.67
N PRO A 58 1.78 -7.91 -1.41
CA PRO A 58 0.40 -7.54 -1.11
C PRO A 58 0.21 -6.80 0.22
N LEU A 59 1.20 -6.82 1.11
CA LEU A 59 1.18 -6.05 2.36
C LEU A 59 1.70 -4.63 2.15
N CYS A 60 2.47 -4.38 1.08
CA CYS A 60 2.99 -3.06 0.76
C CYS A 60 1.95 -2.29 -0.06
N VAL A 61 1.30 -1.31 0.58
CA VAL A 61 0.28 -0.47 -0.05
C VAL A 61 0.71 0.98 -0.06
N ARG A 62 0.10 1.77 -0.94
CA ARG A 62 0.29 3.23 -0.97
C ARG A 62 -0.90 3.91 -0.29
N GLU A 63 -0.66 4.47 0.89
CA GLU A 63 -1.65 5.22 1.66
C GLU A 63 -1.69 6.68 1.20
N ILE A 64 -2.89 7.24 1.04
CA ILE A 64 -3.06 8.65 0.72
C ILE A 64 -2.75 9.49 1.96
N ALA A 65 -1.72 10.33 1.88
CA ALA A 65 -1.35 11.29 2.90
C ALA A 65 -1.45 12.72 2.34
N SER A 66 -2.26 13.56 2.98
CA SER A 66 -2.31 14.99 2.65
C SER A 66 -1.14 15.72 3.32
N ILE A 67 -0.36 16.46 2.52
CA ILE A 67 0.57 17.46 3.05
C ILE A 67 -0.12 18.80 2.93
N SER A 68 -0.68 19.29 4.04
CA SER A 68 -1.13 20.67 4.13
C SER A 68 0.09 21.58 4.24
N MET A 69 0.47 22.23 3.14
CA MET A 69 1.50 23.28 3.12
C MET A 69 0.88 24.69 3.20
N GLY A 70 -0.27 24.85 3.89
CA GLY A 70 -0.90 26.15 4.14
C GLY A 70 -1.50 26.86 2.91
N GLY A 71 -1.53 26.21 1.74
CA GLY A 71 -2.19 26.73 0.52
C GLY A 71 -3.69 26.40 0.47
N PRO A 72 -4.45 27.04 -0.46
CA PRO A 72 -5.90 26.85 -0.58
C PRO A 72 -6.31 25.45 -1.06
N LEU A 73 -5.39 24.68 -1.63
CA LEU A 73 -5.61 23.29 -2.06
C LEU A 73 -4.63 22.36 -1.33
N PRO A 74 -5.12 21.26 -0.73
CA PRO A 74 -4.25 20.27 -0.09
C PRO A 74 -3.42 19.55 -1.16
N TYR A 75 -2.11 19.45 -0.94
CA TYR A 75 -1.26 18.61 -1.77
C TYR A 75 -1.43 17.16 -1.33
N ILE A 76 -1.91 16.31 -2.23
CA ILE A 76 -2.14 14.89 -1.95
C ILE A 76 -0.90 14.12 -2.40
N GLN A 77 -0.22 13.47 -1.46
CA GLN A 77 0.82 12.48 -1.75
C GLN A 77 0.35 11.09 -1.40
N THR A 78 0.97 10.08 -2.00
CA THR A 78 0.83 8.70 -1.51
C THR A 78 2.15 8.25 -0.88
N LYS A 79 2.07 7.67 0.32
CA LYS A 79 3.22 7.14 1.05
C LYS A 79 3.15 5.61 1.10
N PRO A 80 4.27 4.90 0.88
CA PRO A 80 4.32 3.47 1.14
C PRO A 80 4.02 3.18 2.62
N ARG A 81 3.19 2.18 2.87
CA ARG A 81 2.85 1.65 4.18
C ARG A 81 2.73 0.14 4.10
N VAL A 82 3.27 -0.54 5.11
CA VAL A 82 3.10 -1.98 5.28
C VAL A 82 1.87 -2.22 6.15
N LEU A 83 0.95 -3.04 5.67
CA LEU A 83 -0.23 -3.45 6.40
C LEU A 83 0.08 -4.56 7.40
N ASP A 84 -0.58 -4.51 8.56
CA ASP A 84 -0.44 -5.52 9.60
C ASP A 84 -1.55 -6.59 9.49
N PRO A 85 -1.24 -7.84 9.13
CA PRO A 85 -2.23 -8.91 8.97
C PRO A 85 -2.79 -9.43 10.29
N THR A 86 -2.27 -9.00 11.45
CA THR A 86 -2.74 -9.44 12.78
C THR A 86 -3.96 -8.68 13.28
N LYS A 87 -4.34 -7.60 12.57
CA LYS A 87 -5.53 -6.78 12.83
C LYS A 87 -6.22 -6.45 11.51
N ILE A 88 -7.44 -5.93 11.58
CA ILE A 88 -8.06 -5.32 10.41
C ILE A 88 -7.26 -4.04 10.12
N ASP A 89 -6.48 -4.04 9.04
CA ASP A 89 -5.66 -2.90 8.61
C ASP A 89 -5.90 -2.64 7.14
N TRP A 90 -6.16 -1.38 6.80
CA TRP A 90 -6.57 -1.00 5.45
C TRP A 90 -6.21 0.43 5.14
N VAL A 91 -6.13 0.72 3.85
CA VAL A 91 -5.93 2.07 3.33
C VAL A 91 -7.08 2.49 2.45
N ALA A 92 -7.38 3.78 2.51
CA ALA A 92 -8.30 4.42 1.58
C ALA A 92 -7.61 4.75 0.26
N LYS A 93 -8.23 4.38 -0.85
CA LYS A 93 -7.86 4.75 -2.21
C LYS A 93 -8.99 5.55 -2.85
N LEU A 94 -8.61 6.57 -3.60
CA LEU A 94 -9.53 7.36 -4.42
C LEU A 94 -10.20 6.44 -5.45
N HIS A 95 -11.51 6.59 -5.62
CA HIS A 95 -12.29 5.85 -6.60
C HIS A 95 -13.18 6.78 -7.42
N SER A 96 -14.44 6.98 -7.05
CA SER A 96 -15.34 7.92 -7.74
C SER A 96 -15.71 9.09 -6.83
N SER A 97 -16.49 10.04 -7.36
CA SER A 97 -17.01 11.16 -6.57
C SER A 97 -17.94 10.72 -5.43
N SER A 98 -18.52 9.52 -5.51
CA SER A 98 -19.52 8.98 -4.56
C SER A 98 -19.09 7.65 -3.94
N SER A 99 -17.80 7.31 -4.02
CA SER A 99 -17.29 6.10 -3.39
C SER A 99 -15.79 6.13 -3.17
N MET A 100 -15.36 5.32 -2.21
CA MET A 100 -13.97 5.13 -1.83
C MET A 100 -13.64 3.64 -1.81
N ILE A 101 -12.46 3.29 -2.32
CA ILE A 101 -11.94 1.93 -2.18
C ILE A 101 -11.25 1.84 -0.81
N LYS A 102 -11.64 0.87 0.01
CA LYS A 102 -10.91 0.44 1.20
C LYS A 102 -10.27 -0.91 0.88
N GLU A 103 -8.95 -0.92 0.79
CA GLU A 103 -8.18 -2.13 0.49
C GLU A 103 -7.28 -2.46 1.68
N GLY A 104 -7.29 -3.73 2.09
CA GLY A 104 -6.62 -4.12 3.32
C GLY A 104 -6.52 -5.61 3.58
N VAL A 105 -6.06 -5.90 4.79
CA VAL A 105 -5.84 -7.25 5.33
C VAL A 105 -6.68 -7.46 6.59
N TYR A 106 -6.96 -8.74 6.88
CA TYR A 106 -7.64 -9.15 8.09
C TYR A 106 -7.11 -10.50 8.60
N PRO A 107 -7.15 -10.72 9.93
CA PRO A 107 -6.93 -12.02 10.54
C PRO A 107 -7.88 -13.08 10.00
N GLN A 108 -7.37 -14.24 9.57
CA GLN A 108 -8.19 -15.29 8.95
C GLN A 108 -9.30 -15.86 9.85
N ASN A 109 -9.25 -15.62 11.15
CA ASN A 109 -10.27 -16.02 12.12
C ASN A 109 -11.48 -15.06 12.17
N LEU A 110 -11.40 -13.88 11.53
CA LEU A 110 -12.50 -12.92 11.50
C LEU A 110 -13.48 -13.21 10.37
N SER A 111 -14.75 -12.99 10.68
CA SER A 111 -15.83 -13.13 9.72
C SER A 111 -15.91 -11.92 8.78
N ARG A 112 -16.49 -12.13 7.60
CA ARG A 112 -16.77 -11.06 6.64
C ARG A 112 -17.60 -9.93 7.26
N GLU A 113 -18.54 -10.26 8.14
CA GLU A 113 -19.45 -9.31 8.78
C GLU A 113 -18.72 -8.39 9.77
N GLU A 114 -17.71 -8.90 10.47
CA GLU A 114 -16.88 -8.09 11.37
C GLU A 114 -16.01 -7.10 10.59
N VAL A 115 -15.40 -7.56 9.50
CA VAL A 115 -14.63 -6.70 8.60
C VAL A 115 -15.54 -5.65 7.97
N GLU A 116 -16.74 -6.04 7.50
CA GLU A 116 -17.71 -5.12 6.89
C GLU A 116 -18.12 -3.98 7.81
N LYS A 117 -18.34 -4.26 9.11
CA LYS A 117 -18.68 -3.22 10.10
C LYS A 117 -17.61 -2.14 10.23
N GLU A 118 -16.34 -2.50 10.05
CA GLU A 118 -15.22 -1.55 10.13
C GLU A 118 -15.05 -0.76 8.83
N VAL A 119 -15.28 -1.39 7.69
CA VAL A 119 -15.04 -0.79 6.37
C VAL A 119 -16.28 -0.19 5.74
N LEU A 120 -17.44 -0.24 6.40
CA LEU A 120 -18.69 0.32 5.91
C LEU A 120 -18.55 1.80 5.49
N GLY A 121 -19.15 2.17 4.36
CA GLY A 121 -19.34 3.57 3.98
C GLY A 121 -20.63 4.14 4.56
N THR A 122 -20.84 5.45 4.45
CA THR A 122 -22.05 6.12 4.97
C THR A 122 -23.34 5.50 4.41
N PHE A 123 -23.33 5.09 3.14
CA PHE A 123 -24.46 4.45 2.46
C PHE A 123 -24.27 2.94 2.26
N GLY A 124 -23.39 2.32 3.06
CA GLY A 124 -22.99 0.93 2.88
C GLY A 124 -21.90 0.77 1.82
N GLY A 125 -21.97 -0.30 1.05
CA GLY A 125 -20.94 -0.64 0.08
C GLY A 125 -21.01 -2.09 -0.38
N ARG A 126 -19.92 -2.58 -0.98
CA ARG A 126 -19.77 -3.99 -1.37
C ARG A 126 -18.32 -4.44 -1.40
N PHE A 127 -18.08 -5.70 -1.09
CA PHE A 127 -16.79 -6.33 -1.36
C PHE A 127 -16.65 -6.62 -2.85
N GLU A 128 -15.54 -6.16 -3.44
CA GLU A 128 -15.09 -6.62 -4.75
C GLU A 128 -14.40 -7.99 -4.63
N TYR A 129 -13.57 -8.16 -3.59
CA TYR A 129 -13.05 -9.46 -3.18
C TYR A 129 -12.86 -9.55 -1.66
N PHE A 130 -12.95 -10.77 -1.14
CA PHE A 130 -12.69 -11.13 0.26
C PHE A 130 -12.15 -12.56 0.30
N ARG A 131 -10.82 -12.73 0.38
CA ARG A 131 -10.15 -14.05 0.35
C ARG A 131 -8.73 -13.96 0.90
N ASP A 132 -8.20 -15.08 1.41
CA ASP A 132 -6.80 -15.23 1.81
C ASP A 132 -6.30 -14.15 2.80
N GLY A 133 -7.16 -13.71 3.72
CA GLY A 133 -6.83 -12.64 4.69
C GLY A 133 -6.72 -11.25 4.05
N LYS A 134 -7.25 -11.05 2.84
CA LYS A 134 -7.23 -9.79 2.09
C LYS A 134 -8.61 -9.42 1.58
N PHE A 135 -8.86 -8.11 1.48
CA PHE A 135 -10.13 -7.62 0.96
C PHE A 135 -9.97 -6.31 0.18
N LYS A 136 -10.92 -6.10 -0.73
CA LYS A 136 -11.19 -4.80 -1.34
C LYS A 136 -12.67 -4.51 -1.23
N TYR A 137 -13.00 -3.41 -0.57
CA TYR A 137 -14.35 -2.97 -0.32
C TYR A 137 -14.59 -1.62 -0.98
N ILE A 138 -15.68 -1.49 -1.73
CA ILE A 138 -16.14 -0.23 -2.31
C ILE A 138 -17.15 0.33 -1.33
N ALA A 139 -16.72 1.32 -0.55
CA ALA A 139 -17.55 2.06 0.39
C ALA A 139 -18.28 3.19 -0.35
N TYR A 140 -19.61 3.23 -0.28
CA TYR A 140 -20.39 4.32 -0.87
C TYR A 140 -20.40 5.52 0.07
N THR A 141 -20.00 6.67 -0.46
CA THR A 141 -19.87 7.94 0.24
C THR A 141 -20.65 9.02 -0.49
N ASP A 142 -20.87 10.16 0.16
CA ASP A 142 -21.40 11.38 -0.48
C ASP A 142 -20.31 12.04 -1.34
#